data_AF-A0A9E3ZY50-F1
#
_entry.id   AF-A0A9E3ZY50-F1
#
_cell.length_a   1.000
_cell.length_b   1.000
_cell.length_c   1.000
_cell.angle_alpha   90.00
_cell.angle_beta   90.00
_cell.angle_gamma   90.00
#
_symmetry.space_group_name_H-M   'P 1'
#
loop_
_entity.id
_entity.type
_entity.pdbx_description
1 polymer ?
#
loop_
_entity_poly.entity_id
_entity_poly.type
_entity_poly.pdbx_seq_one_letter_code
_entity_poly.pdbx_strand_id
1 'polypeptide(L)' 'MPDSITLKEDAVFKHQANLGEDLEDVEVSAGTELQVLQEWDDHYLAKDDDGKLFNVAKELADPE' A
#
# COMPACT_ATOMS: atom_id res chain seq x y z
N MET A 1 9.57 12.09 4.34
CA MET A 1 8.87 10.92 3.80
C MET A 1 9.67 9.71 4.19
N PRO A 2 9.04 8.74 4.88
CA PRO A 2 9.67 7.47 5.26
C PRO A 2 10.07 6.66 4.01
N ASP A 3 11.06 5.78 4.16
CA ASP A 3 11.53 4.92 3.07
C ASP A 3 10.61 3.70 2.89
N SER A 4 10.05 3.19 3.99
CA SER A 4 9.06 2.12 4.02
C SER A 4 7.96 2.37 5.06
N ILE A 5 6.86 1.63 4.94
CA ILE A 5 5.79 1.58 5.93
C ILE A 5 5.48 0.12 6.24
N THR A 6 5.09 -0.13 7.48
CA THR A 6 4.67 -1.47 7.94
C THR A 6 3.18 -1.45 8.30
N LEU A 7 2.39 -2.37 7.76
CA LEU A 7 0.96 -2.44 8.05
C LEU A 7 0.69 -2.88 9.49
N LYS A 8 -0.26 -2.21 10.15
CA LYS A 8 -0.67 -2.52 11.54
C LYS A 8 -1.59 -3.73 11.63
N GLU A 9 -2.40 -3.95 10.59
CA GLU A 9 -3.43 -4.97 10.52
C GLU A 9 -3.58 -5.49 9.09
N ASP A 10 -4.27 -6.63 8.94
CA ASP A 10 -4.59 -7.18 7.63
C ASP A 10 -5.51 -6.22 6.87
N ALA A 11 -5.18 -5.94 5.61
CA ALA A 11 -5.91 -5.00 4.77
C ALA A 11 -6.18 -5.58 3.39
N VAL A 12 -7.33 -5.22 2.82
CA VAL A 12 -7.68 -5.54 1.43
C VAL A 12 -7.55 -4.28 0.60
N PHE A 13 -6.60 -4.28 -0.33
CA PHE A 13 -6.41 -3.16 -1.25
C PHE A 13 -7.00 -3.48 -2.62
N LYS A 14 -7.47 -2.44 -3.29
CA LYS A 14 -7.86 -2.51 -4.70
C LYS A 14 -6.64 -2.23 -5.57
N HIS A 15 -6.28 -3.18 -6.42
CA HIS A 15 -5.23 -3.03 -7.41
C HIS A 15 -5.83 -3.01 -8.82
N GLN A 16 -5.28 -2.16 -9.68
CA GLN A 16 -5.59 -2.16 -11.11
C GLN A 16 -4.29 -2.36 -11.88
N ALA A 17 -4.18 -3.47 -12.61
CA ALA A 17 -2.97 -3.78 -13.38
C ALA A 17 -2.81 -2.82 -14.58
N ASN A 18 -3.90 -2.56 -15.32
CA ASN A 18 -3.89 -1.65 -16.47
C ASN A 18 -5.13 -0.76 -16.53
N LEU A 19 -5.01 0.39 -17.19
CA LEU A 19 -6.12 1.31 -17.41
C LEU A 19 -7.23 0.64 -18.22
N GLY A 20 -8.41 0.51 -17.60
CA GLY A 20 -9.59 -0.08 -18.23
C GLY A 20 -9.82 -1.56 -17.91
N GLU A 21 -8.92 -2.18 -17.13
CA GLU A 21 -9.18 -3.48 -16.52
C GLU A 21 -9.94 -3.34 -15.20
N ASP A 22 -10.57 -4.44 -14.77
CA ASP A 22 -11.27 -4.52 -13.50
C ASP A 22 -10.32 -4.36 -12.31
N LEU A 23 -10.86 -3.86 -11.20
CA LEU A 23 -10.15 -3.80 -9.94
C LEU A 23 -10.12 -5.17 -9.29
N GLU A 24 -8.93 -5.59 -8.87
CA GLU A 24 -8.72 -6.82 -8.12
C GLU A 24 -8.53 -6.51 -6.63
N ASP A 25 -9.09 -7.36 -5.78
CA ASP A 25 -8.83 -7.34 -4.34
C ASP A 25 -7.51 -8.07 -4.06
N VAL A 26 -6.59 -7.40 -3.37
CA VAL A 26 -5.32 -7.95 -2.92
C VAL A 26 -5.30 -7.88 -1.40
N GLU A 27 -5.29 -9.05 -0.76
CA GLU A 27 -5.14 -9.18 0.68
C GLU A 27 -3.66 -9.03 1.04
N VAL A 28 -3.35 -8.11 1.95
CA VAL A 28 -2.01 -7.86 2.46
C VAL A 28 -2.05 -7.98 3.99
N SER A 29 -1.14 -8.77 4.54
CA SER A 29 -1.16 -9.10 5.95
C SER A 29 -0.58 -8.00 6.84
N ALA A 30 -0.99 -8.03 8.11
CA ALA A 30 -0.35 -7.24 9.14
C ALA A 30 1.17 -7.53 9.20
N GLY A 31 1.97 -6.49 9.40
CA GLY A 31 3.43 -6.59 9.44
C GLY A 31 4.11 -6.68 8.07
N THR A 32 3.36 -6.63 6.96
CA THR A 32 3.97 -6.49 5.63
C THR A 32 4.59 -5.11 5.48
N GLU A 33 5.87 -5.09 5.12
CA GLU A 33 6.60 -3.88 4.73
C GLU A 33 6.28 -3.53 3.27
N LEU A 34 5.97 -2.26 3.03
CA LEU A 34 5.74 -1.70 1.70
C LEU A 34 6.68 -0.51 1.49
N GLN A 35 7.29 -0.43 0.31
CA GLN A 35 8.17 0.67 -0.04
C GLN A 35 7.34 1.92 -0.36
N VAL A 36 7.64 3.06 0.27
CA VAL A 36 6.89 4.30 0.00
C VAL A 36 7.47 5.00 -1.23
N LEU A 37 6.62 5.28 -2.22
CA LEU A 37 6.99 6.00 -3.44
C LEU A 37 6.54 7.45 -3.43
N GLN A 38 5.40 7.74 -2.79
CA GLN A 38 4.93 9.10 -2.57
C GLN A 38 4.14 9.22 -1.27
N GLU A 39 4.21 10.37 -0.63
CA GLU A 39 3.43 10.72 0.55
C GLU A 39 2.46 11.86 0.23
N TRP A 40 1.21 11.70 0.66
CA TRP A 40 0.16 12.74 0.68
C TRP A 40 -0.25 13.02 2.12
N ASP A 41 -1.16 13.97 2.37
CA ASP A 41 -1.59 14.33 3.72
C ASP A 41 -2.15 13.11 4.50
N ASP A 42 -3.08 12.37 3.89
CA ASP A 42 -3.80 11.26 4.54
C ASP A 42 -3.34 9.85 4.10
N HIS A 43 -2.52 9.75 3.05
CA HIS A 43 -2.19 8.48 2.41
C HIS A 43 -0.71 8.39 1.99
N TYR A 44 -0.23 7.16 1.86
CA TYR A 44 1.02 6.80 1.20
C TYR A 44 0.70 6.07 -0.10
N LEU A 45 1.40 6.42 -1.19
CA LEU A 45 1.53 5.54 -2.34
C LEU A 45 2.68 4.60 -2.06
N ALA A 46 2.38 3.32 -1.83
CA ALA A 46 3.37 2.32 -1.50
C ALA A 46 3.36 1.15 -2.50
N LYS A 47 4.47 0.42 -2.54
CA LYS A 47 4.72 -0.67 -3.48
C LYS A 47 5.14 -1.93 -2.72
N ASP A 48 4.63 -3.09 -3.09
CA ASP A 48 5.11 -4.39 -2.58
C ASP A 48 6.29 -4.95 -3.40
N ASP A 49 6.79 -6.12 -2.99
CA ASP A 49 7.90 -6.83 -3.66
C ASP A 49 7.53 -7.31 -5.07
N ASP A 50 6.26 -7.70 -5.30
CA ASP A 50 5.71 -8.07 -6.61
C ASP A 50 5.55 -6.88 -7.56
N GLY A 51 5.64 -5.67 -7.01
CA GLY A 51 5.60 -4.41 -7.71
C GLY A 51 4.22 -3.80 -7.95
N LYS A 52 3.21 -4.30 -7.24
CA LYS A 52 1.88 -3.72 -7.18
C LYS A 52 1.90 -2.45 -6.35
N LEU A 53 1.07 -1.49 -6.77
CA LEU A 53 0.92 -0.20 -6.12
C LEU A 53 -0.38 -0.16 -5.31
N PHE A 54 -0.27 0.41 -4.12
CA PHE A 54 -1.37 0.56 -3.18
C PHE A 54 -1.41 1.97 -2.60
N ASN A 55 -2.63 2.49 -2.43
CA ASN A 55 -2.87 3.70 -1.64
C ASN A 55 -3.17 3.26 -0.21
N VAL A 56 -2.21 3.46 0.68
CA VAL A 56 -2.30 3.04 2.09
C VAL A 56 -2.65 4.25 2.94
N ALA A 57 -3.76 4.19 3.67
CA ALA A 57 -4.11 5.25 4.62
C ALA A 57 -3.09 5.31 5.75
N LYS A 58 -2.64 6.51 6.16
CA LYS A 58 -1.61 6.67 7.19
C LYS A 58 -2.01 6.07 8.54
N GLU A 59 -3.30 5.98 8.83
CA GLU A 59 -3.80 5.35 10.05
C GLU A 59 -3.52 3.84 10.11
N LEU A 60 -3.44 3.17 8.96
CA LEU A 60 -3.28 1.71 8.84
C LEU A 60 -1.81 1.24 8.85
N ALA A 61 -0.86 2.16 8.84
CA ALA A 61 0.56 1.82 8.74
C ALA A 61 1.41 2.65 9.71
N ASP A 62 2.54 2.08 10.10
CA ASP A 62 3.60 2.77 10.84
C ASP A 62 4.74 3.10 9.88
N PRO A 63 5.16 4.38 9.78
CA PRO A 63 6.29 4.78 8.94
C PRO A 63 7.63 4.39 9.60
N GLU A 64 8.56 3.87 8.81
CA GLU A 64 9.93 3.51 9.24
C GLU A 64 11.02 4.34 8.55
#